data_AF-A0A9D4PZY9-F1
#
_entry.id   AF-A0A9D4PZY9-F1
#
_cell.length_a   1.000
_cell.length_b   1.000
_cell.length_c   1.000
_cell.angle_alpha   90.00
_cell.angle_beta   90.00
_cell.angle_gamma   90.00
#
_symmetry.space_group_name_H-M   'P 1'
#
loop_
_entity.id
_entity.type
_entity.pdbx_description
1 polymer ?
#
loop_
_entity_poly.entity_id
_entity_poly.type
_entity_poly.pdbx_seq_one_letter_code
_entity_poly.pdbx_strand_id
1 'polypeptide(L)'
;MKQYLLMTGADVSPRECDDLVRLPCLRAWLRTRAAIAFYLTNGTVQINFFQDHTKLILCPLMAAVSYIDNNRVFHTYRLETLHKGCPPELFSRLKYARTILDRLTSTSS
;
A
#
# COMPACT_ATOMS: atom_id res chain seq x y z
N MET A 1 -18.01 -7.75 6.77
CA MET A 1 -17.34 -7.23 5.54
C MET A 1 -17.99 -7.71 4.23
N LYS A 2 -18.47 -8.95 4.10
CA LYS A 2 -18.88 -9.54 2.80
C LYS A 2 -20.10 -8.93 2.10
N GLN A 3 -20.96 -8.17 2.80
CA GLN A 3 -22.23 -7.68 2.23
C GLN A 3 -22.19 -6.24 1.70
N TYR A 4 -21.29 -5.40 2.20
CA TYR A 4 -21.35 -3.94 1.95
C TYR A 4 -20.04 -3.34 1.44
N LEU A 5 -18.98 -4.15 1.31
CA LEU A 5 -17.65 -3.67 0.93
C LEU A 5 -17.15 -4.42 -0.31
N LEU A 6 -16.57 -3.66 -1.23
CA LEU A 6 -15.86 -4.21 -2.39
C LEU A 6 -14.48 -4.71 -1.96
N MET A 7 -14.08 -5.86 -2.51
CA MET A 7 -12.73 -6.39 -2.30
C MET A 7 -11.74 -5.68 -3.22
N THR A 8 -10.67 -5.16 -2.64
CA THR A 8 -9.55 -4.60 -3.41
C THR A 8 -8.69 -5.76 -3.92
N GLY A 9 -8.36 -5.76 -5.22
CA GLY A 9 -7.54 -6.82 -5.82
C GLY A 9 -8.28 -8.14 -6.03
N ALA A 10 -9.60 -8.11 -6.19
CA ALA A 10 -10.39 -9.32 -6.46
C ALA A 10 -9.95 -10.07 -7.74
N ASP A 11 -9.37 -9.35 -8.71
CA ASP A 11 -8.87 -9.91 -9.97
C ASP A 11 -7.45 -10.49 -9.87
N VAL A 12 -6.79 -10.39 -8.72
CA VAL A 12 -5.44 -10.93 -8.51
C VAL A 12 -5.55 -12.38 -8.06
N SER A 13 -5.02 -13.31 -8.85
CA SER A 13 -5.00 -14.73 -8.49
C SER A 13 -3.99 -15.00 -7.36
N PRO A 14 -4.36 -15.76 -6.31
CA PRO A 14 -3.43 -16.22 -5.29
C PRO A 14 -2.30 -17.04 -5.92
N ARG A 15 -1.10 -16.97 -5.35
CA ARG A 15 0.02 -17.81 -5.77
C ARG A 15 0.11 -19.03 -4.85
N GLU A 16 0.57 -20.16 -5.36
CA GLU A 16 0.66 -21.43 -4.60
C GLU A 16 1.48 -21.31 -3.30
N CYS A 17 2.51 -20.46 -3.29
CA CYS A 17 3.35 -20.24 -2.10
C CYS A 17 2.64 -19.43 -1.01
N ASP A 18 1.57 -18.69 -1.32
CA ASP A 18 0.95 -17.75 -0.39
C ASP A 18 0.30 -18.47 0.81
N ASP A 19 -0.15 -19.73 0.64
CA ASP A 19 -0.70 -20.58 1.71
C ASP A 19 0.35 -21.05 2.73
N LEU A 20 1.64 -20.99 2.37
CA LEU A 20 2.75 -21.40 3.23
C LEU A 20 3.27 -20.24 4.08
N VAL A 21 2.90 -19.00 3.74
CA VAL A 21 3.41 -17.81 4.43
C VAL A 21 2.55 -17.52 5.66
N ARG A 22 3.21 -17.20 6.79
CA ARG A 22 2.50 -16.74 7.98
C ARG A 22 1.69 -15.48 7.65
N LEU A 23 0.37 -15.56 7.85
CA LEU A 23 -0.54 -14.47 7.57
C LEU A 23 -0.18 -13.23 8.42
N PRO A 24 0.06 -12.06 7.83
CA PRO A 24 0.37 -10.86 8.59
C PRO A 24 -0.86 -10.33 9.32
N CYS A 25 -0.65 -9.74 10.48
CA CYS A 25 -1.69 -9.04 11.24
C CYS A 25 -1.54 -7.52 11.09
N LEU A 26 -2.60 -6.78 11.39
CA LEU A 26 -2.53 -5.32 11.51
C LEU A 26 -1.74 -4.96 12.79
N ARG A 27 -0.59 -4.32 12.64
CA ARG A 27 0.24 -3.83 13.75
C ARG A 27 -0.20 -2.46 14.23
N ALA A 28 -0.47 -1.54 13.30
CA ALA A 28 -0.93 -0.20 13.60
C ALA A 28 -1.72 0.37 12.42
N TRP A 29 -2.50 1.42 12.66
CA TRP A 29 -3.19 2.16 11.61
C TRP A 29 -3.19 3.65 11.92
N LEU A 30 -3.15 4.47 10.87
CA LEU A 30 -3.22 5.92 10.96
C LEU A 30 -4.24 6.43 9.95
N ARG A 31 -5.21 7.20 10.42
CA ARG A 31 -6.19 7.86 9.54
C ARG A 31 -5.93 9.36 9.50
N THR A 32 -6.00 9.92 8.30
CA THR A 32 -6.00 11.36 8.06
C THR A 32 -7.32 11.78 7.40
N ARG A 33 -7.44 13.05 7.00
CA ARG A 33 -8.55 13.51 6.17
C ARG A 33 -8.53 12.93 4.75
N ALA A 34 -7.35 12.61 4.22
CA ALA A 34 -7.17 12.22 2.81
C ALA A 34 -7.06 10.70 2.61
N ALA A 35 -6.57 9.96 3.62
CA ALA A 35 -6.29 8.54 3.49
C ALA A 35 -6.36 7.80 4.82
N ILE A 36 -6.42 6.47 4.75
CA ILE A 36 -6.12 5.56 5.85
C ILE A 36 -4.91 4.71 5.49
N ALA A 37 -3.97 4.62 6.44
CA ALA A 37 -2.77 3.81 6.33
C ALA A 37 -2.82 2.65 7.31
N PHE A 38 -2.47 1.46 6.84
CA PHE A 38 -2.38 0.22 7.60
C PHE A 38 -0.93 -0.25 7.60
N TYR A 39 -0.38 -0.51 8.78
CA TYR A 39 0.94 -1.08 8.95
C TYR A 39 0.81 -2.52 9.41
N LEU A 40 1.34 -3.46 8.64
CA LEU A 40 1.24 -4.89 8.90
C LEU A 40 2.49 -5.43 9.59
N THR A 41 2.35 -6.55 10.30
CA THR A 41 3.45 -7.16 11.07
C THR A 41 4.62 -7.63 10.22
N ASN A 42 4.43 -7.88 8.93
CA ASN A 42 5.49 -8.22 7.97
C ASN A 42 6.21 -7.00 7.39
N GLY A 43 5.91 -5.79 7.88
CA GLY A 43 6.50 -4.54 7.43
C GLY A 43 5.78 -3.89 6.24
N THR A 44 4.79 -4.54 5.64
CA THR A 44 3.99 -3.94 4.56
C THR A 44 3.20 -2.74 5.07
N VAL A 45 3.19 -1.66 4.29
CA VAL A 45 2.35 -0.49 4.54
C VAL A 45 1.38 -0.31 3.38
N GLN A 46 0.09 -0.32 3.67
CA GLN A 46 -0.95 -0.04 2.69
C GLN A 46 -1.58 1.32 2.98
N ILE A 47 -1.73 2.17 1.97
CA ILE A 47 -2.37 3.48 2.07
C ILE A 47 -3.53 3.53 1.07
N ASN A 48 -4.74 3.76 1.57
CA ASN A 48 -5.95 3.90 0.76
C ASN A 48 -6.40 5.36 0.77
N PHE A 49 -6.40 5.99 -0.40
CA PHE A 49 -6.85 7.38 -0.58
C PHE A 49 -8.37 7.42 -0.76
N PHE A 50 -9.03 8.33 -0.04
CA PHE A 50 -10.49 8.35 0.03
C PHE A 50 -11.16 8.95 -1.21
N GLN A 51 -10.56 10.00 -1.78
CA GLN A 51 -11.20 10.81 -2.82
C GLN A 51 -11.25 10.10 -4.18
N ASP A 52 -10.17 9.41 -4.54
CA ASP A 52 -9.99 8.83 -5.87
C ASP A 52 -9.89 7.30 -5.85
N HIS A 53 -9.98 6.70 -4.66
CA HIS A 53 -9.85 5.26 -4.43
C HIS A 53 -8.53 4.63 -4.88
N THR A 54 -7.51 5.43 -5.18
CA THR A 54 -6.16 4.93 -5.43
C THR A 54 -5.54 4.37 -4.17
N LYS A 55 -4.57 3.46 -4.33
CA LYS A 55 -3.92 2.81 -3.18
C LYS A 55 -2.43 2.61 -3.44
N LEU A 56 -1.65 2.69 -2.38
CA LEU A 56 -0.25 2.25 -2.36
C LEU A 56 -0.10 1.04 -1.44
N ILE A 57 0.70 0.06 -1.87
CA ILE A 57 1.16 -1.05 -1.05
C ILE A 57 2.68 -1.05 -1.12
N LEU A 58 3.33 -0.64 -0.04
CA LEU A 58 4.79 -0.59 0.10
C LEU A 58 5.26 -1.89 0.75
N CYS A 59 6.20 -2.58 0.09
CA CYS A 59 6.80 -3.79 0.60
C CYS A 59 8.31 -3.60 0.79
N PRO A 60 8.81 -3.50 2.03
CA PRO A 60 10.23 -3.24 2.29
C PRO A 60 11.12 -4.41 1.86
N LEU A 61 10.64 -5.66 2.02
CA LEU A 61 11.40 -6.86 1.66
C LEU A 61 11.71 -6.95 0.17
N MET A 62 10.78 -6.47 -0.67
CA MET A 62 10.94 -6.45 -2.12
C MET A 62 11.50 -5.12 -2.64
N ALA A 63 11.73 -4.15 -1.74
CA ALA A 63 12.03 -2.76 -2.09
C ALA A 63 11.13 -2.24 -3.22
N ALA A 64 9.82 -2.49 -3.11
CA ALA A 64 8.85 -2.26 -4.17
C ALA A 64 7.57 -1.57 -3.67
N VAL A 65 6.88 -0.95 -4.61
CA VAL A 65 5.56 -0.34 -4.41
C VAL A 65 4.57 -0.86 -5.45
N SER A 66 3.42 -1.33 -4.99
CA SER A 66 2.26 -1.56 -5.86
C SER A 66 1.32 -0.36 -5.77
N TYR A 67 0.98 0.22 -6.92
CA TYR A 67 0.02 1.31 -7.08
C TYR A 67 -1.24 0.76 -7.73
N ILE A 68 -2.37 0.93 -7.06
CA ILE A 68 -3.68 0.64 -7.61
C ILE A 68 -4.26 1.97 -8.06
N ASP A 69 -4.40 2.13 -9.38
CA ASP A 69 -4.88 3.38 -9.98
C ASP A 69 -6.41 3.52 -9.91
N ASN A 70 -6.93 4.60 -10.48
CA ASN A 70 -8.37 4.90 -10.53
C ASN A 70 -9.16 3.84 -11.33
N ASN A 71 -8.50 3.16 -12.27
CA ASN A 71 -9.08 2.08 -13.08
C ASN A 71 -9.00 0.74 -12.35
N ARG A 72 -8.53 0.72 -11.10
CA ARG A 72 -8.32 -0.48 -10.27
C ARG A 72 -7.24 -1.42 -10.82
N VAL A 73 -6.38 -0.93 -11.71
CA VAL A 73 -5.28 -1.70 -12.27
C VAL A 73 -4.11 -1.69 -11.29
N PHE A 74 -3.51 -2.86 -11.07
CA PHE A 74 -2.32 -3.02 -10.24
C PHE A 74 -1.06 -2.79 -11.06
N HIS A 75 -0.27 -1.81 -10.67
CA HIS A 75 1.07 -1.56 -11.22
C HIS A 75 2.10 -1.76 -10.12
N THR A 76 3.06 -2.66 -10.30
CA THR A 76 4.13 -2.88 -9.31
C THR A 76 5.46 -2.40 -9.83
N TYR A 77 6.11 -1.52 -9.07
CA TYR A 77 7.39 -0.91 -9.41
C TYR A 77 8.43 -1.25 -8.35
N ARG A 78 9.63 -1.63 -8.77
CA ARG A 78 10.79 -1.62 -7.85
C ARG A 78 11.14 -0.17 -7.56
N LEU A 79 11.41 0.17 -6.31
CA LEU A 79 11.79 1.53 -5.93
C LEU A 79 13.06 1.98 -6.66
N GLU A 80 13.99 1.05 -6.87
CA GLU A 80 15.22 1.28 -7.62
C GLU A 80 14.96 1.68 -9.08
N THR A 81 13.82 1.38 -9.70
CA THR A 81 13.58 1.74 -11.11
C THR A 81 12.92 3.11 -11.24
N LEU A 82 12.29 3.61 -10.18
CA LEU A 82 11.52 4.86 -10.20
C LEU A 82 12.38 6.11 -10.40
N HIS A 83 13.68 6.05 -10.12
CA HIS A 83 14.59 7.17 -10.44
C HIS A 83 14.76 7.39 -11.95
N LYS A 84 14.49 6.36 -12.77
CA LYS A 84 14.58 6.45 -14.24
C LYS A 84 13.29 6.98 -14.89
N GLY A 85 12.21 7.04 -14.11
CA GLY A 85 10.89 7.45 -14.56
C GLY A 85 9.85 7.03 -13.54
N CYS A 86 9.07 7.99 -13.07
CA CYS A 86 7.97 7.76 -12.14
C CYS A 86 6.73 8.52 -12.66
N PRO A 87 5.57 7.86 -12.79
CA PRO A 87 4.32 8.57 -13.07
C PRO A 87 4.12 9.71 -12.06
N PRO A 88 3.74 10.93 -12.50
CA PRO A 88 3.61 12.09 -11.60
C PRO A 88 2.63 11.84 -10.44
N GLU A 89 1.54 11.12 -10.73
CA GLU A 89 0.56 10.69 -9.75
C GLU A 89 1.13 9.76 -8.67
N LEU A 90 1.93 8.78 -9.08
CA LEU A 90 2.61 7.88 -8.16
C LEU A 90 3.63 8.66 -7.31
N PHE A 91 4.37 9.57 -7.92
CA PHE A 91 5.36 10.39 -7.22
C PHE A 91 4.73 11.25 -6.10
N SER A 92 3.59 11.90 -6.39
CA SER A 92 2.83 12.66 -5.38
C SER A 92 2.39 11.77 -4.21
N ARG A 93 1.90 10.57 -4.51
CA ARG A 93 1.46 9.61 -3.48
C ARG A 93 2.62 9.04 -2.69
N LEU A 94 3.79 8.83 -3.30
CA LEU A 94 5.02 8.42 -2.59
C LEU A 94 5.53 9.52 -1.65
N LYS A 95 5.47 10.79 -2.05
CA LYS A 95 5.76 11.92 -1.15
C LYS A 95 4.81 11.93 0.06
N TYR A 96 3.52 11.74 -0.19
CA TYR A 96 2.53 11.63 0.89
C TYR A 96 2.82 10.43 1.80
N ALA A 97 3.14 9.27 1.21
CA ALA A 97 3.46 8.06 1.94
C ALA A 97 4.67 8.25 2.87
N ARG A 98 5.69 8.99 2.44
CA ARG A 98 6.84 9.32 3.29
C ARG A 98 6.40 10.04 4.57
N THR A 99 5.57 11.08 4.46
CA THR A 99 5.02 11.81 5.61
C THR A 99 4.21 10.91 6.55
N ILE A 100 3.47 9.94 6.01
CA ILE A 100 2.72 8.96 6.80
C ILE A 100 3.67 8.02 7.56
N LEU A 101 4.71 7.52 6.91
CA LEU A 101 5.71 6.65 7.53
C LEU A 101 6.46 7.36 8.66
N ASP A 102 6.85 8.62 8.46
CA ASP A 102 7.53 9.41 9.49
C ASP A 102 6.63 9.58 10.75
N ARG A 103 5.31 9.69 10.58
CA ARG A 103 4.35 9.74 11.71
C ARG A 103 4.12 8.38 12.38
N LEU A 104 4.14 7.30 11.62
CA LEU A 104 3.99 5.94 12.16
C LEU A 104 5.23 5.51 12.96
N THR A 105 6.41 6.00 12.57
CA THR A 105 7.67 5.73 13.28
C THR A 105 7.83 6.60 14.53
N SER A 106 7.37 7.85 14.51
CA SER A 106 7.41 8.72 15.70
C SER A 106 6.44 8.31 16.81
N THR A 107 5.42 7.52 16.51
CA THR A 107 4.43 7.00 17.48
C THR A 107 4.81 5.65 18.08
N SER A 108 5.90 5.04 17.62
CA SER A 108 6.41 3.75 18.10
C SER A 108 7.69 3.88 18.93
N SER A 109 8.01 5.10 19.38
CA SER A 109 9.10 5.43 20.31
C SER A 109 8.59 5.60 21.73
#